data_AF-A0A6A5S6Q0-F1
#
_entry.id   AF-A0A6A5S6Q0-F1
#
_cell.length_a   1.000
_cell.length_b   1.000
_cell.length_c   1.000
_cell.angle_alpha   90.00
_cell.angle_beta   90.00
_cell.angle_gamma   90.00
#
_symmetry.space_group_name_H-M   'P 1'
#
loop_
_entity.id
_entity.type
_entity.pdbx_description
1 polymer ?
#
loop_
_entity_poly.entity_id
_entity_poly.type
_entity_poly.pdbx_seq_one_letter_code
_entity_poly.pdbx_strand_id
1 'polypeptide(L)'
;PSKFRKKKALTLHESDWASYKDRIIELHILENRPLREVREIMEKEFGFCAVIRQYRNRISEWKLDKNIKPDEMESIVRKRQRRKLIEVGKRGLRFRVRGFEVPSQKIDRWMKRKEIPESMSYSPGNPTCQFACFGGEAVY
;
A
#
# COMPACT_ATOMS: atom_id res chain seq x y z
N PRO A 1 36.78 -30.81 7.89
CA PRO A 1 36.77 -29.56 7.07
C PRO A 1 35.63 -28.63 7.53
N SER A 2 35.97 -27.56 8.23
CA SER A 2 35.02 -26.58 8.75
C SER A 2 34.48 -25.71 7.62
N LYS A 3 33.16 -25.70 7.41
CA LYS A 3 32.50 -24.85 6.40
C LYS A 3 32.57 -23.40 6.87
N PHE A 4 33.43 -22.58 6.27
CA PHE A 4 33.41 -21.12 6.49
C PHE A 4 32.04 -20.58 6.06
N ARG A 5 31.24 -20.14 7.03
CA ARG A 5 30.03 -19.37 6.75
C ARG A 5 30.46 -18.07 6.09
N LYS A 6 30.01 -17.83 4.85
CA LYS A 6 30.19 -16.53 4.20
C LYS A 6 29.62 -15.46 5.13
N LYS A 7 30.41 -14.41 5.42
CA LYS A 7 29.93 -13.28 6.22
C LYS A 7 28.69 -12.71 5.53
N LYS A 8 27.64 -12.45 6.31
CA LYS A 8 26.43 -11.81 5.79
C LYS A 8 26.83 -10.46 5.22
N ALA A 9 26.27 -10.09 4.06
CA ALA A 9 26.51 -8.78 3.46
C ALA A 9 26.26 -7.67 4.51
N LEU A 10 27.08 -6.62 4.49
CA LEU A 10 26.94 -5.48 5.37
C LEU A 10 25.64 -4.75 5.01
N THR A 11 24.54 -5.11 5.69
CA THR A 11 23.29 -4.37 5.60
C THR A 11 23.46 -3.03 6.28
N LEU A 12 23.26 -1.93 5.53
CA LEU A 12 23.26 -0.57 6.09
C LEU A 12 22.32 -0.46 7.29
N HIS A 13 22.78 0.27 8.31
CA HIS A 13 21.98 0.58 9.49
C HIS A 13 20.91 1.63 9.14
N GLU A 14 19.84 1.72 9.92
CA GLU A 14 18.70 2.58 9.62
C GLU A 14 19.05 4.06 9.51
N SER A 15 19.99 4.49 10.36
CA SER A 15 20.56 5.85 10.39
C SER A 15 21.16 6.25 9.04
N ASP A 16 21.77 5.31 8.34
CA ASP A 16 22.59 5.60 7.17
C ASP A 16 21.73 5.84 5.93
N TRP A 17 20.47 5.38 5.94
CA TRP A 17 19.52 5.58 4.84
C TRP A 17 19.07 7.04 4.67
N ALA A 18 19.23 7.88 5.70
CA ALA A 18 18.84 9.28 5.64
C ALA A 18 19.64 10.05 4.58
N SER A 19 20.94 9.81 4.49
CA SER A 19 21.83 10.45 3.52
C SER A 19 21.55 10.03 2.07
N TYR A 20 21.01 8.83 1.88
CA TYR A 20 20.69 8.26 0.56
C TYR A 20 19.25 8.54 0.11
N LYS A 21 18.42 9.08 1.01
CA LYS A 21 16.99 9.27 0.78
C LYS A 21 16.71 10.09 -0.48
N ASP A 22 17.33 11.26 -0.60
CA ASP A 22 17.04 12.19 -1.70
C ASP A 22 17.39 11.59 -3.05
N ARG A 23 18.52 10.87 -3.13
CA ARG A 23 18.94 10.15 -4.34
C ARG A 23 17.98 9.02 -4.71
N ILE A 24 17.50 8.26 -3.72
CA ILE A 24 16.50 7.19 -3.96
C ILE A 24 15.18 7.79 -4.44
N ILE A 25 14.78 8.94 -3.90
CA ILE A 25 13.55 9.64 -4.31
C ILE A 25 13.67 10.12 -5.75
N GLU A 26 14.79 10.75 -6.11
CA GLU A 26 15.07 11.18 -7.49
C GLU A 26 14.95 10.00 -8.47
N LEU A 27 15.68 8.91 -8.22
CA LEU A 27 15.67 7.74 -9.11
C LEU A 27 14.29 7.05 -9.17
N HIS A 28 13.59 6.93 -8.05
CA HIS A 28 12.36 6.14 -8.00
C HIS A 28 11.08 6.92 -8.35
N ILE A 29 11.02 8.20 -7.98
CA ILE A 29 9.84 9.07 -8.14
C ILE A 29 9.99 9.96 -9.37
N LEU A 30 11.13 10.66 -9.53
CA LEU A 30 11.32 11.56 -10.67
C LEU A 30 11.61 10.77 -11.94
N GLU A 31 12.59 9.87 -11.90
CA GLU A 31 12.96 9.05 -13.07
C GLU A 31 12.07 7.81 -13.27
N ASN A 32 11.16 7.54 -12.34
CA ASN A 32 10.23 6.40 -12.38
C ASN A 32 10.89 5.01 -12.56
N ARG A 33 12.14 4.85 -12.16
CA ARG A 33 12.86 3.58 -12.33
C ARG A 33 12.33 2.47 -11.41
N PRO A 34 12.37 1.20 -11.87
CA PRO A 34 12.06 0.05 -11.03
C PRO A 34 13.12 -0.12 -9.94
N LEU A 35 12.73 -0.65 -8.78
CA LEU A 35 13.62 -0.82 -7.62
C LEU A 35 14.85 -1.71 -7.88
N ARG A 36 14.80 -2.57 -8.91
CA ARG A 36 15.96 -3.37 -9.33
C ARG A 36 17.07 -2.48 -9.89
N GLU A 37 16.71 -1.55 -10.78
CA GLU A 37 17.64 -0.57 -11.35
C GLU A 37 18.14 0.40 -10.28
N VAL A 38 17.25 0.92 -9.43
CA VAL A 38 17.64 1.82 -8.33
C VAL A 38 18.71 1.17 -7.46
N ARG A 39 18.55 -0.11 -7.12
CA ARG A 39 19.56 -0.86 -6.35
C ARG A 39 20.90 -0.92 -7.09
N GLU A 40 20.89 -1.25 -8.37
CA GLU A 40 22.12 -1.39 -9.17
C GLU A 40 22.86 -0.05 -9.32
N ILE A 41 22.13 1.06 -9.44
CA ILE A 41 22.71 2.40 -9.47
C ILE A 41 23.33 2.74 -8.12
N MET A 42 22.61 2.52 -7.02
CA MET A 42 23.11 2.82 -5.68
C MET A 42 24.32 1.95 -5.30
N GLU A 43 24.35 0.69 -5.74
CA GLU A 43 25.49 -0.21 -5.54
C GLU A 43 26.73 0.26 -6.33
N LYS A 44 26.54 0.78 -7.55
CA LYS A 44 27.64 1.35 -8.35
C LYS A 44 28.14 2.69 -7.82
N GLU A 45 27.24 3.57 -7.38
CA GLU A 45 27.59 4.93 -6.92
C GLU A 45 28.20 4.92 -5.51
N PHE A 46 27.64 4.12 -4.58
CA PHE A 46 28.00 4.17 -3.17
C PHE A 46 28.67 2.90 -2.64
N GLY A 47 28.74 1.83 -3.45
CA GLY A 47 29.47 0.61 -3.10
C GLY A 47 28.82 -0.27 -2.02
N PHE A 48 27.57 -0.01 -1.62
CA PHE A 48 26.86 -0.84 -0.64
C PHE A 48 25.85 -1.79 -1.29
N CYS A 49 25.73 -2.99 -0.73
CA CYS A 49 24.77 -4.00 -1.19
C CYS A 49 23.54 -4.03 -0.26
N ALA A 50 22.43 -3.43 -0.69
CA ALA A 50 21.16 -3.49 0.02
C ALA A 50 20.13 -4.41 -0.67
N VAL A 51 19.30 -5.07 0.13
CA VAL A 51 18.26 -5.97 -0.39
C VAL A 51 17.07 -5.14 -0.88
N ILE A 52 16.44 -5.54 -1.99
CA ILE A 52 15.25 -4.86 -2.57
C ILE A 52 14.14 -4.64 -1.51
N ARG A 53 13.98 -5.60 -0.59
CA ARG A 53 13.03 -5.48 0.53
C ARG A 53 13.32 -4.27 1.44
N GLN A 54 14.59 -3.93 1.68
CA GLN A 54 14.95 -2.77 2.48
C GLN A 54 14.52 -1.47 1.78
N TYR A 55 14.78 -1.34 0.47
CA TYR A 55 14.30 -0.18 -0.30
C TYR A 55 12.77 -0.04 -0.23
N ARG A 56 12.03 -1.16 -0.38
CA ARG A 56 10.56 -1.14 -0.25
C ARG A 56 10.12 -0.65 1.13
N ASN A 57 10.73 -1.17 2.19
CA ASN A 57 10.42 -0.75 3.56
C ASN A 57 10.70 0.75 3.76
N ARG A 58 11.86 1.24 3.28
CA ARG A 58 12.22 2.66 3.38
C ARG A 58 11.27 3.58 2.61
N ILE A 59 10.90 3.21 1.39
CA ILE A 59 9.90 3.94 0.60
C ILE A 59 8.55 3.97 1.33
N SER A 60 8.16 2.86 1.94
CA SER A 60 6.94 2.74 2.73
C SER A 60 6.96 3.56 4.03
N GLU A 61 8.11 3.69 4.67
CA GLU A 61 8.34 4.55 5.85
C GLU A 61 8.27 6.03 5.46
N TRP A 62 8.86 6.40 4.31
CA TRP A 62 8.81 7.76 3.78
C TRP A 62 7.44 8.13 3.19
N LYS A 63 6.48 7.19 3.17
CA LYS A 63 5.14 7.37 2.60
C LYS A 63 5.16 7.75 1.11
N LEU A 64 6.17 7.30 0.37
CA LEU A 64 6.31 7.57 -1.07
C LEU A 64 5.85 6.41 -1.95
N ASP A 65 5.07 5.49 -1.38
CA ASP A 65 4.48 4.39 -2.14
C ASP A 65 3.53 4.92 -3.23
N LYS A 66 3.70 4.40 -4.45
CA LYS A 66 2.77 4.62 -5.58
C LYS A 66 1.41 3.95 -5.35
N ASN A 67 1.36 3.01 -4.40
CA ASN A 67 0.20 2.20 -4.08
C ASN A 67 -0.49 2.70 -2.80
N ILE A 68 -1.82 2.78 -2.86
CA ILE A 68 -2.65 3.12 -1.71
C ILE A 68 -2.67 1.93 -0.76
N LYS A 69 -2.32 2.15 0.52
CA LYS A 69 -2.33 1.08 1.53
C LYS A 69 -3.77 0.65 1.84
N PRO A 70 -4.01 -0.61 2.26
CA PRO A 70 -5.35 -1.07 2.60
C PRO A 70 -6.01 -0.19 3.65
N ASP A 71 -5.29 0.21 4.70
CA ASP A 71 -5.80 1.06 5.78
C ASP A 71 -6.23 2.47 5.30
N GLU A 72 -5.50 3.02 4.32
CA GLU A 72 -5.86 4.29 3.67
C GLU A 72 -7.12 4.12 2.84
N MET A 73 -7.23 3.02 2.09
CA MET A 73 -8.42 2.70 1.30
C MET A 73 -9.64 2.46 2.19
N GLU A 74 -9.49 1.78 3.31
CA GLU A 74 -10.55 1.60 4.30
C GLU A 74 -11.08 2.93 4.80
N SER A 75 -10.18 3.85 5.15
CA SER A 75 -10.54 5.19 5.61
C SER A 75 -11.34 5.96 4.55
N ILE A 76 -10.97 5.81 3.28
CA ILE A 76 -11.71 6.36 2.13
C ILE A 76 -13.10 5.76 2.02
N VAL A 77 -13.23 4.43 2.10
CA VAL A 77 -14.51 3.72 2.01
C VAL A 77 -15.45 4.15 3.13
N ARG A 78 -14.97 4.23 4.37
CA ARG A 78 -15.77 4.70 5.52
C ARG A 78 -16.30 6.11 5.28
N LYS A 79 -15.43 7.00 4.79
CA LYS A 79 -15.81 8.38 4.49
C LYS A 79 -16.83 8.45 3.34
N ARG A 80 -16.68 7.60 2.32
CA ARG A 80 -17.64 7.48 1.21
C ARG A 80 -19.01 7.02 1.70
N GLN A 81 -19.07 5.92 2.45
CA GLN A 81 -20.32 5.36 2.98
C GLN A 81 -21.02 6.34 3.93
N ARG A 82 -20.28 6.97 4.85
CA ARG A 82 -20.82 7.99 5.76
C ARG A 82 -21.52 9.11 5.00
N ARG A 83 -20.89 9.63 3.95
CA ARG A 83 -21.50 10.70 3.13
C ARG A 83 -22.74 10.23 2.40
N LYS A 84 -22.71 9.04 1.82
CA LYS A 84 -23.84 8.48 1.07
C LYS A 84 -25.06 8.26 1.97
N LEU A 85 -24.85 7.79 3.20
CA LEU A 85 -25.91 7.44 4.14
C LEU A 85 -26.44 8.63 4.95
N ILE A 86 -25.56 9.54 5.39
CA ILE A 86 -25.93 10.62 6.33
C ILE A 86 -26.02 11.98 5.64
N GLU A 87 -25.19 12.25 4.62
CA GLU A 87 -25.06 13.58 4.00
C GLU A 87 -25.70 13.64 2.61
N VAL A 88 -26.96 13.22 2.52
CA VAL A 88 -27.74 13.19 1.27
C VAL A 88 -27.93 14.63 0.77
N GLY A 89 -27.23 15.01 -0.30
CA GLY A 89 -27.28 16.35 -0.89
C GLY A 89 -25.92 17.01 -1.15
N LYS A 90 -24.81 16.41 -0.68
CA LYS A 90 -23.46 16.92 -1.00
C LYS A 90 -22.93 16.38 -2.33
N ARG A 91 -22.18 17.21 -3.06
CA ARG A 91 -21.52 16.85 -4.32
C ARG A 91 -20.55 15.66 -4.16
N GLY A 92 -20.36 14.92 -5.25
CA GLY A 92 -19.46 13.76 -5.32
C GLY A 92 -18.05 14.08 -4.83
N LEU A 93 -17.49 13.19 -3.99
CA LEU A 93 -16.22 13.42 -3.30
C LEU A 93 -15.04 12.93 -4.14
N ARG A 94 -14.07 13.81 -4.37
CA ARG A 94 -12.74 13.44 -4.90
C ARG A 94 -11.82 13.14 -3.73
N PHE A 95 -11.33 11.91 -3.65
CA PHE A 95 -10.40 11.49 -2.62
C PHE A 95 -8.97 11.71 -3.10
N ARG A 96 -8.11 12.27 -2.24
CA ARG A 96 -6.68 12.41 -2.49
C ARG A 96 -5.90 11.73 -1.37
N VAL A 97 -4.94 10.89 -1.75
CA VAL A 97 -4.02 10.19 -0.84
C VAL A 97 -2.60 10.52 -1.28
N ARG A 98 -1.81 11.14 -0.39
CA ARG A 98 -0.39 11.46 -0.65
C ARG A 98 -0.17 12.24 -1.96
N GLY A 99 -1.11 13.12 -2.32
CA GLY A 99 -1.08 13.90 -3.56
C GLY A 99 -1.71 13.21 -4.78
N PHE A 100 -1.99 11.91 -4.71
CA PHE A 100 -2.65 11.16 -5.79
C PHE A 100 -4.16 11.16 -5.64
N GLU A 101 -4.89 11.46 -6.72
CA GLU A 101 -6.34 11.30 -6.75
C GLU A 101 -6.70 9.81 -6.83
N VAL A 102 -7.67 9.40 -6.02
CA VAL A 102 -8.17 8.02 -6.00
C VAL A 102 -9.46 7.98 -6.83
N PRO A 103 -9.45 7.32 -8.01
CA PRO A 103 -10.65 7.19 -8.83
C PRO A 103 -11.72 6.40 -8.08
N SER A 104 -12.99 6.80 -8.23
CA SER A 104 -14.13 6.12 -7.64
C SER A 104 -14.18 4.62 -7.99
N GLN A 105 -13.88 4.28 -9.25
CA GLN A 105 -13.81 2.89 -9.71
C GLN A 105 -12.80 2.03 -8.94
N LYS A 106 -11.69 2.63 -8.48
CA LYS A 106 -10.68 1.91 -7.69
C LYS A 106 -11.24 1.54 -6.32
N ILE A 107 -12.03 2.43 -5.74
CA ILE A 107 -12.75 2.21 -4.48
C ILE A 107 -13.80 1.11 -4.68
N ASP A 108 -14.57 1.15 -5.77
CA ASP A 108 -15.61 0.16 -6.08
C ASP A 108 -15.04 -1.26 -6.24
N ARG A 109 -13.95 -1.40 -7.01
CA ARG A 109 -13.24 -2.68 -7.17
C ARG A 109 -12.72 -3.21 -5.83
N TRP A 110 -12.22 -2.32 -4.97
CA TRP A 110 -11.73 -2.71 -3.65
C TRP A 110 -12.87 -3.16 -2.73
N MET A 111 -13.99 -2.44 -2.69
CA MET A 111 -15.19 -2.83 -1.94
C MET A 111 -15.73 -4.18 -2.41
N LYS A 112 -15.80 -4.41 -3.73
CA LYS A 112 -16.22 -5.70 -4.31
C LYS A 112 -15.31 -6.86 -3.89
N ARG A 113 -13.99 -6.65 -3.89
CA ARG A 113 -13.01 -7.68 -3.47
C ARG A 113 -13.13 -8.02 -1.98
N LYS A 114 -13.54 -7.05 -1.15
CA LYS A 114 -13.70 -7.21 0.30
C LYS A 114 -15.13 -7.56 0.71
N GLU A 115 -16.03 -7.70 -0.26
CA GLU A 115 -17.46 -8.01 -0.04
C GLU A 115 -18.14 -7.01 0.90
N ILE A 116 -17.71 -5.73 0.85
CA ILE A 116 -18.25 -4.68 1.72
C ILE A 116 -19.52 -4.13 1.07
N PRO A 117 -20.70 -4.28 1.69
CA PRO A 117 -21.94 -3.72 1.15
C PRO A 117 -21.90 -2.19 1.23
N GLU A 118 -22.36 -1.53 0.17
CA GLU A 118 -22.38 -0.06 0.12
C GLU A 118 -23.43 0.56 1.08
N SER A 119 -24.38 -0.25 1.54
CA SER A 119 -25.48 0.14 2.44
C SER A 119 -25.13 0.14 3.93
N MET A 120 -24.00 -0.42 4.35
CA MET A 120 -23.63 -0.53 5.76
C MET A 120 -22.38 0.30 6.07
N SER A 121 -22.37 0.99 7.22
CA SER A 121 -21.18 1.72 7.69
C SER A 121 -20.07 0.72 8.03
N TYR A 122 -19.00 0.69 7.23
CA TYR A 122 -17.83 -0.15 7.48
C TYR A 122 -17.12 0.28 8.78
N SER A 123 -17.02 -0.64 9.76
CA SER A 123 -16.24 -0.46 10.98
C SER A 123 -15.20 -1.59 11.07
N PRO A 124 -13.90 -1.28 11.20
CA PRO A 124 -12.81 -2.25 11.21
C PRO A 124 -12.72 -2.91 12.59
N GLY A 125 -13.74 -3.65 12.98
CA GLY A 125 -13.81 -4.22 14.31
C GLY A 125 -14.68 -5.45 14.43
N ASN A 126 -15.39 -5.86 13.37
CA ASN A 126 -16.13 -7.11 13.38
C ASN A 126 -15.43 -8.13 12.48
N PRO A 127 -14.88 -9.23 13.05
CA PRO A 127 -14.49 -10.39 12.27
C PRO A 127 -15.75 -11.15 11.84
N THR A 128 -16.59 -10.55 11.00
CA THR A 128 -17.64 -11.30 10.28
C THR A 128 -17.01 -11.90 9.02
N CYS A 129 -16.09 -12.83 9.28
CA CYS A 129 -15.89 -13.98 8.43
C CYS A 129 -16.94 -15.00 8.87
N GLN A 130 -18.16 -14.88 8.35
CA GLN A 130 -19.15 -15.94 8.43
C GLN A 130 -19.89 -15.97 7.10
N PHE A 131 -19.33 -16.77 6.19
CA PHE A 131 -20.05 -17.56 5.21
C PHE A 131 -21.55 -17.26 5.10
N ALA A 132 -21.94 -16.43 4.14
CA ALA A 132 -23.24 -16.61 3.50
C ALA A 132 -23.09 -17.79 2.53
N CYS A 133 -23.22 -19.01 3.06
CA CYS A 133 -23.45 -20.19 2.23
C CYS A 133 -24.73 -19.93 1.43
N PHE A 134 -24.60 -19.84 0.11
CA PHE A 134 -25.71 -20.06 -0.81
C PHE A 134 -26.25 -21.47 -0.57
N GLY A 135 -27.42 -21.58 0.06
CA GLY A 135 -28.20 -22.82 0.16
C GLY A 135 -29.46 -22.65 -0.67
N GLY A 136 -29.55 -23.40 -1.77
CA GLY A 136 -30.69 -23.41 -2.66
C GLY A 136 -31.93 -24.09 -2.06
N GLU A 137 -33.07 -23.72 -2.66
CA GLU A 137 -34.22 -24.55 -3.02
C GLU A 137 -34.72 -25.63 -2.03
N ALA A 138 -35.91 -25.40 -1.47
CA ALA A 138 -36.86 -26.47 -1.19
C ALA A 138 -38.28 -25.95 -1.42
N VAL A 139 -38.88 -26.45 -2.49
CA VAL A 139 -40.30 -26.41 -2.82
C VAL A 139 -41.06 -27.24 -1.77
N TYR A 140 -42.23 -26.76 -1.35
CA TYR A 140 -43.33 -27.61 -0.89
C TYR A 140 -44.60 -27.16 -1.60
#